data_AF-A0A261QYW8-F1
#
_entry.id   AF-A0A261QYW8-F1
#
_cell.length_a   1.000
_cell.length_b   1.000
_cell.length_c   1.000
_cell.angle_alpha   90.00
_cell.angle_beta   90.00
_cell.angle_gamma   90.00
#
_symmetry.space_group_name_H-M   'P 1'
#
loop_
_entity.id
_entity.type
_entity.pdbx_description
1 polymer ?
#
loop_
_entity_poly.entity_id
_entity_poly.type
_entity_poly.pdbx_seq_one_letter_code
_entity_poly.pdbx_strand_id
1 'polypeptide(L)'
;MSAIFQDVVLGWGGREYRITPTMRLLNTVEQRVSLSALAHSLATGHPRLTHLATAVALFLQHAGVAVTEEEVYQEIMHGGQEQTQAIASAIVLAAFPAQKVQAGGNDPAPKSARKRRT
;
A
#
# COMPACT_ATOMS: atom_id res chain seq x y z
N MET A 1 -5.09 -6.35 17.33
CA MET A 1 -5.59 -5.01 16.96
C MET A 1 -5.88 -5.04 15.46
N SER A 2 -7.05 -4.59 15.03
CA SER A 2 -7.42 -4.52 13.61
C SER A 2 -6.57 -3.45 12.94
N ALA A 3 -5.45 -3.83 12.31
CA ALA A 3 -4.67 -2.90 11.50
C ALA A 3 -5.55 -2.44 10.33
N ILE A 4 -5.87 -1.15 10.30
CA ILE A 4 -6.67 -0.53 9.23
C ILE A 4 -5.83 -0.40 7.95
N PHE A 5 -4.51 -0.31 8.11
CA PHE A 5 -3.54 -0.16 7.03
C PHE A 5 -2.76 -1.46 6.81
N GLN A 6 -2.50 -1.77 5.56
CA GLN A 6 -1.72 -2.93 5.14
C GLN A 6 -0.23 -2.56 5.07
N ASP A 7 0.64 -3.51 5.41
CA ASP A 7 2.08 -3.34 5.25
C ASP A 7 2.46 -3.28 3.76
N VAL A 8 3.37 -2.37 3.43
CA VAL A 8 4.03 -2.29 2.11
C VAL A 8 5.43 -2.84 2.23
N VAL A 9 5.84 -3.65 1.25
CA VAL A 9 7.24 -4.04 1.09
C VAL A 9 7.80 -3.30 -0.12
N LEU A 10 8.82 -2.47 0.11
CA LEU A 10 9.53 -1.74 -0.95
C LEU A 10 10.97 -2.24 -1.04
N GLY A 11 11.41 -2.57 -2.25
CA GLY A 11 12.82 -2.80 -2.54
C GLY A 11 13.54 -1.49 -2.84
N TRP A 12 14.66 -1.23 -2.17
CA TRP A 12 15.53 -0.09 -2.48
C TRP A 12 17.00 -0.42 -2.20
N GLY A 13 17.89 -0.15 -3.16
CA GLY A 13 19.33 -0.38 -3.01
C GLY A 13 19.69 -1.83 -2.64
N GLY A 14 18.96 -2.81 -3.20
CA GLY A 14 19.16 -4.24 -2.91
C GLY A 14 18.66 -4.69 -1.53
N ARG A 15 17.89 -3.87 -0.81
CA ARG A 15 17.29 -4.20 0.49
C ARG A 15 15.77 -4.06 0.44
N GLU A 16 15.09 -4.88 1.22
CA GLU A 16 13.64 -4.78 1.41
C GLU A 16 13.30 -3.98 2.68
N TYR A 17 12.33 -3.08 2.55
CA TYR A 17 11.80 -2.25 3.62
C TYR A 17 10.33 -2.56 3.81
N ARG A 18 9.96 -3.07 4.98
CA ARG A 18 8.56 -3.26 5.37
C ARG A 18 8.06 -2.02 6.10
N ILE A 19 7.02 -1.39 5.57
CA ILE A 19 6.50 -0.11 6.01
C ILE A 19 5.03 -0.28 6.36
N THR A 20 4.69 -0.09 7.62
CA THR A 20 3.29 0.02 8.05
C THR A 20 2.86 1.49 7.93
N PRO A 21 1.92 1.83 7.04
CA PRO A 21 1.48 3.21 6.90
C PRO A 21 0.85 3.74 8.18
N THR A 22 1.06 5.02 8.42
CA THR A 22 0.39 5.76 9.50
C THR A 22 -0.41 6.90 8.88
N MET A 23 -1.46 7.37 9.57
CA MET A 23 -2.20 8.56 9.12
C MET A 23 -1.30 9.78 8.94
N ARG A 24 -0.24 9.90 9.74
CA ARG A 24 0.75 10.96 9.59
C ARG A 24 1.50 10.83 8.25
N LEU A 25 1.99 9.63 7.91
CA LEU A 25 2.65 9.38 6.63
C LEU A 25 1.70 9.68 5.46
N LEU A 26 0.48 9.14 5.49
CA LEU A 26 -0.50 9.35 4.42
C LEU A 26 -0.84 10.82 4.24
N ASN A 27 -1.01 11.58 5.33
CA ASN A 27 -1.25 13.01 5.26
C ASN A 27 -0.05 13.78 4.68
N THR A 28 1.18 13.42 5.05
CA THR A 28 2.39 14.01 4.44
C THR A 28 2.45 13.75 2.93
N VAL A 29 2.07 12.55 2.49
CA VAL A 29 1.99 12.23 1.07
C VAL A 29 0.92 13.06 0.38
N GLU A 30 -0.30 13.11 0.94
CA GLU A 30 -1.44 13.86 0.36
C GLU A 30 -1.16 15.36 0.21
N GLN A 31 -0.35 15.94 1.11
CA GLN A 31 0.08 17.35 1.03
C GLN A 31 0.96 17.65 -0.19
N ARG A 32 1.61 16.64 -0.77
CA ARG A 32 2.51 16.81 -1.92
C ARG A 32 1.92 16.23 -3.21
N VAL A 33 1.22 15.11 -3.10
CA VAL A 33 0.61 14.41 -4.23
C VAL A 33 -0.73 13.82 -3.82
N SER A 34 -1.76 13.97 -4.66
CA SER A 34 -3.05 13.34 -4.32
C SER A 34 -3.02 11.84 -4.54
N LEU A 35 -3.26 11.07 -3.48
CA LEU A 35 -3.31 9.60 -3.51
C LEU A 35 -4.48 9.11 -4.37
N SER A 36 -5.59 9.84 -4.38
CA SER A 36 -6.76 9.51 -5.21
C SER A 36 -6.48 9.70 -6.71
N ALA A 37 -5.80 10.80 -7.06
CA ALA A 37 -5.37 11.03 -8.44
C ALA A 37 -4.32 10.00 -8.88
N LEU A 38 -3.41 9.62 -7.99
CA LEU A 38 -2.42 8.58 -8.26
C LEU A 38 -3.10 7.23 -8.54
N ALA A 39 -4.03 6.80 -7.68
CA ALA A 39 -4.82 5.59 -7.87
C ALA A 39 -5.61 5.58 -9.17
N HIS A 40 -6.24 6.71 -9.52
CA HIS A 40 -6.94 6.86 -10.79
C HIS A 40 -5.99 6.74 -11.98
N SER A 41 -4.84 7.42 -11.95
CA SER A 41 -3.86 7.38 -13.03
C SER A 41 -3.31 5.97 -13.28
N LEU A 42 -3.11 5.20 -12.20
CA LEU A 42 -2.73 3.78 -12.27
C LEU A 42 -3.81 2.92 -12.91
N ALA A 43 -5.08 3.11 -12.53
CA ALA A 43 -6.20 2.38 -13.11
C ALA A 43 -6.36 2.66 -14.62
N THR A 44 -6.02 3.88 -15.07
CA THR A 44 -6.03 4.26 -16.49
C THR A 44 -4.79 3.86 -17.28
N GLY A 45 -3.82 3.18 -16.65
CA GLY A 45 -2.58 2.70 -17.29
C GLY A 45 -1.54 3.79 -17.57
N HIS A 46 -1.75 5.02 -17.10
CA HIS A 46 -0.86 6.17 -17.35
C HIS A 46 -0.47 6.80 -16.01
N PRO A 47 0.30 6.10 -15.16
CA PRO A 47 0.69 6.62 -13.87
C PRO A 47 1.56 7.87 -14.03
N ARG A 48 1.28 8.91 -13.24
CA ARG A 48 2.15 10.09 -13.18
C ARG A 48 3.42 9.73 -12.42
N LEU A 49 4.49 9.45 -13.16
CA LEU A 49 5.73 8.88 -12.61
C LEU A 49 6.42 9.81 -11.60
N THR A 50 6.30 11.13 -11.79
CA THR A 50 6.77 12.12 -10.79
C THR A 50 5.99 12.02 -9.48
N HIS A 51 4.67 11.86 -9.53
CA HIS A 51 3.87 11.71 -8.32
C HIS A 51 4.17 10.40 -7.60
N LEU A 52 4.38 9.33 -8.37
CA LEU A 52 4.78 8.05 -7.84
C LEU A 52 6.15 8.15 -7.14
N ALA A 53 7.13 8.80 -7.77
CA ALA A 53 8.45 9.01 -7.19
C ALA A 53 8.38 9.77 -5.86
N THR A 54 7.60 10.85 -5.79
CA THR A 54 7.37 11.59 -4.54
C THR A 54 6.75 10.70 -3.46
N ALA A 55 5.74 9.89 -3.80
CA ALA A 55 5.11 8.99 -2.83
C ALA A 55 6.09 7.91 -2.33
N VAL A 56 6.82 7.24 -3.23
CA VAL A 56 7.82 6.22 -2.89
C VAL A 56 8.93 6.82 -2.01
N ALA A 57 9.44 8.00 -2.36
CA ALA A 57 10.47 8.69 -1.58
C ALA A 57 10.01 8.95 -0.14
N LEU A 58 8.78 9.45 0.05
CA LEU A 58 8.23 9.69 1.39
C LEU A 58 8.05 8.41 2.21
N PHE A 59 7.68 7.30 1.57
CA PHE A 59 7.60 5.99 2.23
C PHE A 59 8.99 5.48 2.64
N LEU A 60 9.98 5.55 1.75
CA LEU A 60 11.36 5.15 2.05
C LEU A 60 11.99 6.02 3.15
N GLN A 61 11.76 7.33 3.11
CA GLN A 61 12.19 8.26 4.16
C GLN A 61 11.53 7.94 5.50
N HIS A 62 10.25 7.55 5.50
CA HIS A 62 9.58 7.07 6.71
C HIS A 62 10.21 5.79 7.28
N ALA A 63 10.74 4.93 6.42
CA ALA A 63 11.51 3.74 6.81
C ALA A 63 12.95 4.06 7.26
N GLY A 64 13.35 5.34 7.27
CA GLY A 64 14.69 5.79 7.66
C GLY A 64 15.72 5.75 6.53
N VAL A 65 15.28 5.57 5.28
CA VAL A 65 16.18 5.59 4.12
C VAL A 65 16.40 7.04 3.66
N ALA A 66 17.65 7.47 3.56
CA ALA A 66 17.99 8.77 3.00
C ALA A 66 17.95 8.69 1.47
N VAL A 67 16.85 9.17 0.88
CA VAL A 67 16.63 9.24 -0.58
C VAL A 67 15.98 10.56 -0.97
N THR A 68 16.28 11.01 -2.18
CA THR A 68 15.64 12.14 -2.84
C THR A 68 14.55 11.67 -3.82
N GLU A 69 13.67 12.57 -4.21
CA GLU A 69 12.63 12.27 -5.20
C GLU A 69 13.25 12.02 -6.58
N GLU A 70 14.32 12.73 -6.91
CA GLU A 70 15.07 12.59 -8.16
C GLU A 70 15.74 11.21 -8.28
N GLU A 71 16.37 10.71 -7.20
CA GLU A 71 16.95 9.36 -7.17
C GLU A 71 15.87 8.30 -7.41
N VAL A 72 14.73 8.43 -6.72
CA VAL A 72 13.60 7.51 -6.88
C VAL A 72 13.01 7.60 -8.29
N TYR A 73 12.90 8.80 -8.85
CA TYR A 73 12.42 9.00 -10.20
C TYR A 73 13.34 8.35 -11.23
N GLN A 74 14.66 8.51 -11.10
CA GLN A 74 15.62 7.84 -11.98
C GLN A 74 15.50 6.32 -11.89
N GLU A 75 15.39 5.77 -10.69
CA GLU A 75 15.20 4.32 -10.51
C GLU A 75 13.91 3.83 -11.17
N ILE A 76 12.81 4.59 -11.03
CA ILE A 76 11.53 4.28 -11.70
C ILE A 76 11.65 4.36 -13.24
N MET A 77 12.41 5.32 -13.78
CA MET A 77 12.64 5.45 -15.22
C MET A 77 13.50 4.33 -15.78
N HIS A 78 14.49 3.87 -15.01
CA HIS A 78 15.41 2.80 -15.40
C HIS A 78 14.85 1.40 -15.10
N GLY A 79 13.88 1.31 -14.19
CA GLY A 79 13.15 0.10 -13.87
C GLY A 79 12.20 -0.34 -14.97
N GLY A 80 11.83 -1.62 -14.94
CA GLY A 80 10.80 -2.16 -15.85
C GLY A 80 9.40 -1.62 -15.51
N GLN A 81 8.58 -1.42 -16.53
CA GLN A 81 7.19 -0.93 -16.38
C GLN A 81 6.36 -1.75 -15.37
N GLU A 82 6.57 -3.07 -15.33
CA GLU A 82 5.91 -3.98 -14.40
C GLU A 82 6.30 -3.72 -12.93
N GLN A 83 7.57 -3.46 -12.65
CA GLN A 83 8.07 -3.14 -11.31
C GLN A 83 7.50 -1.82 -10.81
N THR A 84 7.51 -0.80 -11.68
CA THR A 84 6.91 0.50 -11.39
C THR A 84 5.43 0.40 -11.06
N GLN A 85 4.68 -0.40 -11.83
CA GLN A 85 3.26 -0.63 -11.59
C GLN A 85 2.99 -1.41 -10.29
N ALA A 86 3.83 -2.38 -9.94
CA ALA A 86 3.73 -3.12 -8.69
C ALA A 86 3.93 -2.22 -7.46
N ILE A 87 4.99 -1.39 -7.47
CA ILE A 87 5.28 -0.43 -6.40
C ILE A 87 4.11 0.55 -6.21
N ALA A 88 3.63 1.09 -7.33
CA ALA A 88 2.54 2.06 -7.32
C ALA A 88 1.23 1.45 -6.79
N SER A 89 0.92 0.22 -7.20
CA SER A 89 -0.23 -0.52 -6.70
C SER A 89 -0.12 -0.80 -5.21
N ALA A 90 1.09 -1.14 -4.71
CA ALA A 90 1.33 -1.41 -3.30
C ALA A 90 1.13 -0.15 -2.44
N ILE A 91 1.62 1.01 -2.87
CA ILE A 91 1.42 2.29 -2.18
C ILE A 91 -0.07 2.65 -2.14
N VAL A 92 -0.77 2.50 -3.25
CA VAL A 92 -2.23 2.76 -3.31
C VAL A 92 -2.99 1.82 -2.37
N LEU A 93 -2.73 0.51 -2.42
CA LEU A 93 -3.38 -0.48 -1.55
C LEU A 93 -3.12 -0.22 -0.06
N ALA A 94 -1.99 0.37 0.28
CA ALA A 94 -1.65 0.70 1.65
C ALA A 94 -2.23 2.05 2.11
N ALA A 95 -2.44 2.97 1.18
CA ALA A 95 -3.10 4.25 1.41
C ALA A 95 -4.62 4.11 1.57
N PHE A 96 -5.24 3.20 0.83
CA PHE A 96 -6.68 2.96 0.91
C PHE A 96 -6.95 1.74 1.78
N PRO A 97 -7.65 1.88 2.91
CA PRO A 97 -8.02 0.72 3.71
C PRO A 97 -8.82 -0.24 2.83
N ALA A 98 -8.38 -1.49 2.75
CA ALA A 98 -9.17 -2.54 2.13
C ALA A 98 -10.54 -2.50 2.80
N GLN A 99 -11.62 -2.36 2.00
CA GLN A 99 -12.95 -2.59 2.53
C GLN A 99 -12.87 -3.95 3.22
N LYS A 100 -13.22 -4.00 4.51
CA LYS A 100 -13.57 -5.29 5.12
C LYS A 100 -14.67 -5.81 4.23
N VAL A 101 -14.36 -6.75 3.34
CA VAL A 101 -15.35 -7.66 2.82
C VAL A 101 -15.89 -8.27 4.10
N GLN A 102 -17.06 -7.79 4.52
CA GLN A 102 -17.89 -8.53 5.43
C GLN A 102 -18.11 -9.82 4.67
N ALA A 103 -17.29 -10.84 4.99
CA ALA A 103 -17.67 -12.20 4.74
C ALA A 103 -19.03 -12.30 5.43
N GLY A 104 -20.10 -12.21 4.63
CA GLY A 104 -21.43 -12.59 5.04
C GLY A 104 -21.30 -14.04 5.44
N GLY A 105 -21.05 -14.25 6.74
CA GLY A 105 -20.89 -15.55 7.36
C GLY A 105 -22.22 -16.25 7.33
N ASN A 106 -22.56 -16.82 6.18
CA ASN A 106 -23.47 -17.95 6.12
C ASN A 106 -22.63 -19.21 6.30
N ASP A 107 -22.04 -19.36 7.49
CA ASP A 107 -21.57 -20.65 7.97
C ASP A 107 -22.70 -21.25 8.82
N PRO A 108 -23.24 -22.44 8.46
CA PRO A 108 -24.26 -23.08 9.26
C PRO A 108 -23.67 -23.44 10.63
N ALA A 109 -24.29 -22.94 11.70
CA ALA A 109 -23.89 -23.18 13.07
C ALA A 109 -23.63 -24.68 13.33
N PRO A 110 -22.52 -25.07 13.98
CA PRO A 110 -22.32 -26.45 14.39
C PRO A 110 -23.35 -26.77 15.47
N LYS A 111 -24.25 -27.73 15.19
CA LYS A 111 -25.21 -28.27 16.15
C LYS A 111 -24.44 -28.87 17.33
N SER A 112 -24.36 -28.12 18.43
CA SER A 112 -23.91 -28.60 19.72
C SER A 112 -24.74 -29.80 20.16
N ALA A 113 -24.08 -30.94 20.34
CA ALA A 113 -24.64 -32.18 20.84
C ALA A 113 -25.17 -31.99 22.28
N ARG A 114 -26.48 -31.84 22.42
CA ARG A 114 -27.14 -31.83 23.74
C ARG A 114 -27.26 -33.26 24.26
N LYS A 115 -26.35 -33.61 25.17
CA LYS A 115 -26.40 -34.78 26.07
C LYS A 115 -27.79 -34.90 26.71
N ARG A 116 -28.60 -35.89 26.31
CA ARG A 116 -29.84 -36.27 27.02
C ARG A 116 -29.51 -37.42 27.98
N ARG A 117 -29.56 -37.11 29.27
CA ARG A 117 -29.82 -38.07 30.35
C ARG A 117 -31.26 -38.56 30.20
N THR A 118 -31.45 -39.88 30.20
CA THR A 118 -32.53 -40.64 30.86
C THR A 118 -32.24 -42.11 30.60
#